data_AF-A0A5N6ME25-F1
#
_entry.id   AF-A0A5N6ME25-F1
#
_cell.length_a   1.000
_cell.length_b   1.000
_cell.length_c   1.000
_cell.angle_alpha   90.00
_cell.angle_beta   90.00
_cell.angle_gamma   90.00
#
_symmetry.space_group_name_H-M   'P 1'
#
loop_
_entity.id
_entity.type
_entity.pdbx_description
1 polymer ?
#
loop_
_entity_poly.entity_id
_entity_poly.type
_entity_poly.pdbx_seq_one_letter_code
_entity_poly.pdbx_strand_id
1 'polypeptide(L)'
;MTKVSPEVFDETQMQAVLSVSADVSFKSNKFPKYKLGPDNQILDEETVENKGPPLKDVVAQETQQLSHQHKRLSVRDLASKFDKNLSAAAKLSDEAKLREVASLEGHVLLKKLRDALEYLRVRLVGRNKEDVGKAISMVEALAVKLTQNEGELIQEKYEVKKLANFLKQASEDAKKLVNQERSFACAEIESAKAVVRRIGEALDEQERISVTSGKQEMEEMVEEIQQARRIRLLHHPRKVMDMEHELRALRLQIQEKSAFSVKIQQELTLNKLAEDNKLSLYALEDSESLGSILRLKPLSEEAMELSKCSIQWYRLSSQCSRRELISGANKSVYAPEPFDVGRILQVDIISHGQKSTVTTACPVQPAVGLESYVETLSRKGNSEFSVVISQMNGRNYTSHSAHLLRVGKMRMKLSKGWITKARDAYSSTSMQAILRFNNY
;
A
#
# COMPACT_ATOMS: atom_id res chain seq x y z
N MET A 1 19.95 36.23 28.87
CA MET A 1 21.23 36.73 28.32
C MET A 1 21.40 36.20 26.91
N THR A 2 21.49 37.14 25.96
CA THR A 2 22.32 37.15 24.75
C THR A 2 22.16 36.05 23.68
N LYS A 3 21.69 36.51 22.51
CA LYS A 3 21.85 35.90 21.18
C LYS A 3 23.33 35.63 20.88
N VAL A 4 23.64 34.48 20.28
CA VAL A 4 24.85 34.30 19.45
C VAL A 4 24.49 33.37 18.29
N SER A 5 24.48 33.92 17.08
CA SER A 5 24.63 33.16 15.84
C SER A 5 26.10 32.80 15.64
N PRO A 6 26.44 31.70 14.98
CA PRO A 6 27.72 31.57 14.30
C PRO A 6 27.54 31.72 12.79
N GLU A 7 28.07 32.80 12.25
CA GLU A 7 28.57 32.85 10.88
C GLU A 7 29.91 32.08 10.85
N VAL A 8 30.06 31.17 9.88
CA VAL A 8 31.36 30.58 9.53
C VAL A 8 31.60 30.85 8.05
N PHE A 9 32.73 31.50 7.79
CA PHE A 9 33.26 31.83 6.48
C PHE A 9 33.81 30.59 5.75
N ASP A 10 33.41 30.49 4.48
CA ASP A 10 34.18 30.18 3.27
C ASP A 10 35.50 29.38 3.37
N GLU A 11 35.55 28.23 2.69
CA GLU A 11 36.75 27.76 1.97
C GLU A 11 36.37 26.72 0.88
N THR A 12 36.29 27.22 -0.35
CA THR A 12 36.68 26.57 -1.62
C THR A 12 36.73 25.04 -1.68
N GLN A 13 35.79 24.45 -2.42
CA GLN A 13 36.09 23.35 -3.34
C GLN A 13 35.19 23.48 -4.59
N MET A 14 35.78 24.04 -5.65
CA MET A 14 35.32 23.75 -7.00
C MET A 14 35.56 22.26 -7.25
N GLN A 15 34.52 21.45 -7.08
CA GLN A 15 34.47 20.14 -7.71
C GLN A 15 33.25 20.10 -8.61
N ALA A 16 33.55 19.95 -9.89
CA ALA A 16 32.65 19.97 -11.01
C ALA A 16 31.34 19.23 -10.70
N VAL A 17 30.23 19.97 -10.72
CA VAL A 17 28.92 19.36 -10.94
C VAL A 17 29.04 18.66 -12.29
N LEU A 18 29.04 17.33 -12.26
CA LEU A 18 28.97 16.50 -13.45
C LEU A 18 27.76 16.97 -14.27
N SER A 19 28.05 17.68 -15.35
CA SER A 19 27.08 18.02 -16.38
C SER A 19 26.47 16.72 -16.87
N VAL A 20 25.22 16.49 -16.46
CA VAL A 20 24.38 15.43 -17.01
C VAL A 20 24.36 15.62 -18.52
N SER A 21 24.56 14.51 -19.23
CA SER A 21 24.74 14.39 -20.68
C SER A 21 23.88 15.38 -21.49
N ALA A 22 24.52 16.01 -22.48
CA ALA A 22 23.98 17.05 -23.36
C ALA A 22 22.81 16.61 -24.27
N ASP A 23 22.29 15.39 -24.11
CA ASP A 23 21.26 14.80 -24.96
C ASP A 23 19.87 14.73 -24.29
N VAL A 24 19.70 15.30 -23.10
CA VAL A 24 18.39 15.36 -22.44
C VAL A 24 17.82 16.79 -22.52
N SER A 25 17.15 17.07 -23.62
CA SER A 25 16.30 18.26 -23.77
C SER A 25 15.00 18.05 -23.00
N PHE A 26 14.92 18.56 -21.78
CA PHE A 26 13.63 18.72 -21.10
C PHE A 26 12.86 19.85 -21.80
N LYS A 27 11.69 19.54 -22.38
CA LYS A 27 10.81 20.54 -23.04
C LYS A 27 10.37 21.68 -22.09
N SER A 28 10.56 21.56 -20.77
CA SER A 28 10.22 22.56 -19.77
C SER A 28 10.96 22.32 -18.45
N ASN A 29 11.63 23.35 -17.90
CA ASN A 29 12.22 23.37 -16.55
C ASN A 29 11.18 23.63 -15.43
N LYS A 30 9.92 23.23 -15.62
CA LYS A 30 8.83 23.48 -14.68
C LYS A 30 8.14 22.17 -14.30
N PHE A 31 7.84 22.01 -13.01
CA PHE A 31 7.03 20.91 -12.51
C PHE A 31 5.64 20.91 -13.17
N PRO A 32 5.06 19.73 -13.48
CA PRO A 32 3.71 19.63 -14.02
C PRO A 32 2.70 20.29 -13.07
N LYS A 33 1.86 21.17 -13.60
CA LYS A 33 0.74 21.74 -12.85
C LYS A 33 -0.43 20.76 -12.94
N TYR A 34 -0.61 19.92 -11.93
CA TYR A 34 -1.83 19.14 -11.79
C TYR A 34 -2.81 19.85 -10.84
N LYS A 35 -4.11 19.62 -11.03
CA LYS A 35 -5.14 20.01 -10.05
C LYS A 35 -5.65 18.74 -9.38
N LEU A 36 -5.69 18.76 -8.04
CA LEU A 36 -6.28 17.70 -7.24
C LEU A 36 -7.78 17.95 -7.09
N GLY A 37 -8.59 16.96 -7.45
CA GLY A 37 -10.03 16.96 -7.17
C GLY A 37 -10.33 16.58 -5.71
N PRO A 38 -11.61 16.60 -5.29
CA PRO A 38 -12.02 15.98 -4.03
C PRO A 38 -11.56 14.51 -4.01
N ASP A 39 -11.07 14.04 -2.87
CA ASP A 39 -10.43 12.72 -2.66
C ASP A 39 -9.03 12.50 -3.26
N ASN A 40 -8.26 13.58 -3.47
CA ASN A 40 -6.85 13.52 -3.91
C ASN A 40 -6.63 12.80 -5.25
N GLN A 41 -7.66 12.72 -6.11
CA GLN A 41 -7.50 12.20 -7.46
C GLN A 41 -6.84 13.27 -8.34
N ILE A 42 -5.73 12.89 -8.98
CA ILE A 42 -5.05 13.71 -10.00
C ILE A 42 -5.98 13.74 -11.22
N LEU A 43 -6.53 14.91 -11.54
CA LEU A 43 -7.23 15.13 -12.80
C LEU A 43 -6.17 15.47 -13.85
N ASP A 44 -5.90 14.53 -14.75
CA ASP A 44 -5.04 14.79 -15.90
C ASP A 44 -5.72 15.82 -16.82
N GLU A 45 -5.16 17.03 -16.90
CA GLU A 45 -5.44 17.93 -18.02
C GLU A 45 -4.82 17.30 -19.28
N GLU A 46 -5.63 17.15 -20.33
CA GLU A 46 -5.28 16.52 -21.61
C GLU A 46 -3.85 16.89 -22.01
N THR A 47 -3.00 15.87 -22.05
CA THR A 47 -1.68 15.97 -22.65
C THR A 47 -1.88 16.42 -24.09
N VAL A 48 -1.46 17.64 -24.40
CA VAL A 48 -1.23 18.06 -25.79
C VAL A 48 -0.10 17.18 -26.29
N GLU A 49 -0.49 16.02 -26.81
CA GLU A 49 0.36 15.09 -27.54
C GLU A 49 0.98 15.88 -28.67
N ASN A 50 2.24 16.28 -28.49
CA ASN A 50 3.10 16.69 -29.59
C ASN A 50 3.48 15.41 -30.36
N LYS A 51 2.47 14.76 -30.94
CA LYS A 51 2.63 13.73 -31.95
C LYS A 51 2.94 14.47 -33.24
N GLY A 52 4.12 14.22 -33.79
CA GLY A 52 4.34 14.45 -35.21
C GLY A 52 3.20 13.81 -36.02
N PRO A 53 2.99 14.22 -37.28
CA PRO A 53 1.87 13.75 -38.08
C PRO A 53 1.77 12.21 -38.01
N PRO A 54 0.57 11.65 -37.84
CA PRO A 54 0.35 10.21 -37.78
C PRO A 54 1.08 9.52 -38.94
N LEU A 55 1.71 8.36 -38.70
CA LEU A 55 2.42 7.61 -39.73
C LEU A 55 1.55 7.40 -40.99
N LYS A 56 0.24 7.23 -40.78
CA LYS A 56 -0.76 7.13 -41.85
C LYS A 56 -0.83 8.38 -42.74
N ASP A 57 -0.71 9.56 -42.17
CA ASP A 57 -0.77 10.84 -42.87
C ASP A 57 0.55 11.12 -43.61
N VAL A 58 1.69 10.75 -43.02
CA VAL A 58 3.00 10.81 -43.68
C VAL A 58 3.03 9.88 -44.90
N VAL A 59 2.57 8.63 -44.74
CA VAL A 59 2.48 7.65 -45.83
C VAL A 59 1.53 8.14 -46.93
N ALA A 60 0.38 8.72 -46.58
CA ALA A 60 -0.55 9.27 -47.56
C ALA A 60 0.06 10.44 -48.35
N GLN A 61 0.76 11.34 -47.68
CA GLN A 61 1.42 12.50 -48.28
C GLN A 61 2.56 12.09 -49.22
N GLU A 62 3.41 11.15 -48.82
CA GLU A 62 4.48 10.61 -49.66
C GLU A 62 3.92 9.84 -50.86
N THR A 63 2.88 9.03 -50.67
CA THR A 63 2.20 8.30 -51.75
C THR A 63 1.62 9.27 -52.79
N GLN A 64 1.04 10.38 -52.34
CA GLN A 64 0.51 11.42 -53.22
C GLN A 64 1.63 12.14 -53.99
N GLN A 65 2.76 12.43 -53.34
CA GLN A 65 3.93 13.03 -54.00
C GLN A 65 4.56 12.11 -55.05
N LEU A 66 4.72 10.82 -54.74
CA LEU A 66 5.23 9.81 -55.68
C LEU A 66 4.31 9.64 -56.90
N SER A 67 2.99 9.61 -56.66
CA SER A 67 1.99 9.56 -57.74
C SER A 67 2.06 10.80 -58.65
N HIS A 68 2.27 11.98 -58.07
CA HIS A 68 2.41 13.22 -58.83
C HIS A 68 3.71 13.26 -59.64
N GLN A 69 4.83 12.77 -59.09
CA GLN A 69 6.10 12.65 -59.82
C GLN A 69 6.00 11.68 -61.00
N HIS A 70 5.36 10.51 -60.81
CA HIS A 70 5.17 9.52 -61.86
C HIS A 70 4.34 10.05 -63.06
N LYS A 71 3.43 11.00 -62.83
CA LYS A 71 2.64 11.66 -63.89
C LYS A 71 3.42 12.67 -64.73
N ARG A 72 4.46 13.31 -64.20
CA ARG A 72 5.20 14.38 -64.91
C ARG A 72 6.19 13.86 -65.95
N LEU A 73 6.57 12.59 -65.88
CA LEU A 73 7.56 11.95 -66.78
C LEU A 73 7.19 10.49 -67.03
N SER A 74 5.95 10.21 -67.48
CA SER A 74 5.57 8.83 -67.75
C SER A 74 6.42 8.28 -68.91
N VAL A 75 7.33 7.37 -68.59
CA VAL A 75 8.16 6.63 -69.56
C VAL A 75 7.27 5.94 -70.60
N ARG A 76 6.05 5.56 -70.21
CA ARG A 76 5.02 4.98 -71.10
C ARG A 76 4.59 5.97 -72.20
N ASP A 77 4.36 7.24 -71.84
CA ASP A 77 3.97 8.26 -72.81
C ASP A 77 5.11 8.58 -73.76
N LEU A 78 6.34 8.65 -73.24
CA LEU A 78 7.54 8.88 -74.04
C LEU A 78 7.80 7.72 -75.02
N ALA A 79 7.71 6.47 -74.55
CA ALA A 79 7.84 5.27 -75.38
C ALA A 79 6.79 5.26 -76.50
N SER A 80 5.53 5.56 -76.19
CA SER A 80 4.46 5.61 -77.20
C SER A 80 4.70 6.68 -78.27
N LYS A 81 5.32 7.82 -77.91
CA LYS A 81 5.69 8.87 -78.87
C LYS A 81 6.87 8.44 -79.75
N PHE A 82 7.86 7.76 -79.16
CA PHE A 82 9.00 7.22 -79.91
C PHE A 82 8.57 6.15 -80.92
N ASP A 83 7.72 5.20 -80.53
CA ASP A 83 7.21 4.16 -81.43
C ASP A 83 6.41 4.74 -82.60
N LYS A 84 5.58 5.76 -82.34
CA LYS A 84 4.85 6.50 -83.39
C LYS A 84 5.79 7.18 -84.38
N ASN A 85 6.84 7.84 -83.87
CA ASN A 85 7.84 8.52 -84.71
C ASN A 85 8.67 7.53 -85.53
N LEU A 86 9.05 6.39 -84.95
CA LEU A 86 9.77 5.32 -85.66
C LEU A 86 8.90 4.72 -86.79
N SER A 87 7.61 4.48 -86.50
CA SER A 87 6.64 4.01 -87.50
C SER A 87 6.41 5.03 -88.63
N ALA A 88 6.35 6.33 -88.31
CA ALA A 88 6.24 7.39 -89.30
C ALA A 88 7.48 7.47 -90.21
N ALA A 89 8.68 7.33 -89.64
CA ALA A 89 9.93 7.30 -90.41
C ALA A 89 10.01 6.10 -91.37
N ALA A 90 9.53 4.93 -90.95
CA ALA A 90 9.44 3.75 -91.83
C ALA A 90 8.53 3.99 -93.05
N LYS A 91 7.37 4.64 -92.85
CA LYS A 91 6.45 4.98 -93.94
C LYS A 91 7.05 5.95 -94.97
N LEU A 92 7.80 6.96 -94.51
CA LEU A 92 8.51 7.90 -95.39
C LEU A 92 9.58 7.19 -96.23
N SER A 93 10.26 6.19 -95.67
CA SER A 93 11.22 5.38 -96.42
C SER A 93 10.57 4.55 -97.53
N ASP A 94 9.36 4.03 -97.32
CA ASP A 94 8.62 3.30 -98.35
C ASP A 94 8.07 4.22 -99.45
N GLU A 95 7.64 5.43 -99.10
CA GLU A 95 7.23 6.45 -100.08
C GLU A 95 8.41 6.91 -100.97
N ALA A 96 9.62 6.99 -100.41
CA ALA A 96 10.84 7.27 -101.18
C ALA A 96 11.15 6.18 -102.23
N LYS A 97 10.88 4.90 -101.93
CA LYS A 97 11.06 3.79 -102.89
C LYS A 97 10.10 3.88 -104.08
N LEU A 98 8.88 4.37 -103.84
CA LEU A 98 7.89 4.56 -104.91
C LEU A 98 8.30 5.67 -105.89
N ARG A 99 8.93 6.75 -105.39
CA ARG A 99 9.46 7.83 -106.24
C ARG A 99 10.62 7.40 -107.13
N GLU A 100 11.47 6.49 -106.64
CA GLU A 100 12.59 5.92 -107.41
C GLU A 100 12.11 5.14 -108.64
N VAL A 101 11.04 4.35 -108.50
CA VAL A 101 10.42 3.61 -109.62
C VAL A 101 9.85 4.58 -110.68
N ALA A 102 9.21 5.67 -110.24
CA ALA A 102 8.70 6.69 -111.15
C ALA A 102 9.80 7.46 -111.90
N SER A 103 10.98 7.65 -111.29
CA SER A 103 12.13 8.31 -111.92
C SER A 103 12.71 7.49 -113.08
N LEU A 104 12.84 6.18 -112.91
CA LEU A 104 13.34 5.26 -113.95
C LEU A 104 12.42 5.23 -115.18
N GLU A 105 11.10 5.31 -114.98
CA GLU A 105 10.12 5.41 -116.07
C GLU A 105 10.23 6.75 -116.83
N GLY A 106 10.58 7.84 -116.12
CA GLY A 106 10.83 9.16 -116.70
C GLY A 106 11.99 9.18 -117.72
N HIS A 107 13.10 8.51 -117.41
CA HIS A 107 14.24 8.40 -118.35
C HIS A 107 13.89 7.64 -119.63
N VAL A 108 13.11 6.56 -119.51
CA VAL A 108 12.64 5.78 -120.66
C VAL A 108 11.72 6.64 -121.55
N LEU A 109 10.82 7.42 -120.95
CA LEU A 109 9.90 8.29 -121.67
C LEU A 109 10.63 9.43 -122.37
N LEU A 110 11.56 10.12 -121.69
CA LEU A 110 12.37 11.19 -122.27
C LEU A 110 13.24 10.68 -123.44
N LYS A 111 13.79 9.46 -123.33
CA LYS A 111 14.54 8.83 -124.42
C LYS A 111 13.65 8.58 -125.65
N LYS A 112 12.48 7.96 -125.46
CA LYS A 112 11.52 7.71 -126.56
C LYS A 112 11.07 9.03 -127.22
N LEU A 113 10.83 10.07 -126.42
CA LEU A 113 10.45 11.39 -126.91
C LEU A 113 11.58 12.02 -127.74
N ARG A 114 12.83 11.95 -127.26
CA ARG A 114 14.00 12.42 -128.02
C ARG A 114 14.13 11.68 -129.35
N ASP A 115 14.04 10.34 -129.35
CA ASP A 115 14.18 9.51 -130.55
C ASP A 115 13.07 9.85 -131.58
N ALA A 116 11.83 10.08 -131.12
CA ALA A 116 10.72 10.51 -131.98
C ALA A 116 10.93 11.92 -132.56
N LEU A 117 11.43 12.86 -131.77
CA LEU A 117 11.74 14.22 -132.21
C LEU A 117 12.91 14.22 -133.22
N GLU A 118 13.93 13.40 -133.03
CA GLU A 118 15.05 13.27 -133.98
C GLU A 118 14.57 12.68 -135.31
N TYR A 119 13.71 11.66 -135.27
CA TYR A 119 13.07 11.09 -136.46
C TYR A 119 12.19 12.10 -137.22
N LEU A 120 11.52 13.02 -136.51
CA LEU A 120 10.77 14.12 -137.12
C LEU A 120 11.71 15.18 -137.72
N ARG A 121 12.79 15.53 -137.03
CA ARG A 121 13.77 16.54 -137.45
C ARG A 121 14.41 16.20 -138.79
N VAL A 122 14.73 14.93 -139.04
CA VAL A 122 15.34 14.47 -140.32
C VAL A 122 14.38 14.67 -141.51
N ARG A 123 13.06 14.68 -141.27
CA ARG A 123 12.03 14.79 -142.32
C ARG A 123 11.53 16.22 -142.56
N LEU A 124 11.96 17.20 -141.75
CA LEU A 124 11.50 18.60 -141.81
C LEU A 124 12.57 19.53 -142.40
N VAL A 125 12.15 20.64 -143.00
CA VAL A 125 13.03 21.66 -143.62
C VAL A 125 12.62 23.07 -143.14
N GLY A 126 13.57 24.01 -143.08
CA GLY A 126 13.33 25.41 -142.71
C GLY A 126 13.02 25.59 -141.21
N ARG A 127 12.17 26.57 -140.87
CA ARG A 127 11.85 26.94 -139.47
C ARG A 127 11.34 25.78 -138.61
N ASN A 128 10.54 24.88 -139.19
CA ASN A 128 10.03 23.70 -138.47
C ASN A 128 11.14 22.77 -137.99
N LYS A 129 12.25 22.68 -138.75
CA LYS A 129 13.43 21.90 -138.36
C LYS A 129 14.16 22.54 -137.18
N GLU A 130 14.23 23.87 -137.14
CA GLU A 130 14.83 24.63 -136.04
C GLU A 130 14.01 24.51 -134.75
N ASP A 131 12.69 24.57 -134.83
CA ASP A 131 11.81 24.45 -133.67
C ASP A 131 11.81 23.03 -133.08
N VAL A 132 11.85 21.98 -133.92
CA VAL A 132 12.10 20.61 -133.44
C VAL A 132 13.51 20.49 -132.82
N GLY A 133 14.50 21.20 -133.36
CA GLY A 133 15.84 21.30 -132.75
C GLY A 133 15.80 21.89 -131.34
N LYS A 134 15.05 22.99 -131.13
CA LYS A 134 14.85 23.58 -129.79
C LYS A 134 14.13 22.62 -128.84
N ALA A 135 13.12 21.91 -129.32
CA ALA A 135 12.40 20.91 -128.53
C ALA A 135 13.34 19.76 -128.08
N ILE A 136 14.22 19.29 -128.97
CA ILE A 136 15.25 18.29 -128.62
C ILE A 136 16.18 18.84 -127.53
N SER A 137 16.68 20.07 -127.65
CA SER A 137 17.52 20.69 -126.62
C SER A 137 16.79 20.84 -125.27
N MET A 138 15.49 21.14 -125.27
CA MET A 138 14.68 21.17 -124.05
C MET A 138 14.53 19.78 -123.41
N VAL A 139 14.32 18.74 -124.22
CA VAL A 139 14.24 17.35 -123.76
C VAL A 139 15.60 16.89 -123.20
N GLU A 140 16.71 17.26 -123.83
CA GLU A 140 18.06 16.98 -123.32
C GLU A 140 18.32 17.72 -121.99
N ALA A 141 17.90 18.99 -121.86
CA ALA A 141 18.01 19.73 -120.61
C ALA A 141 17.13 19.12 -119.49
N LEU A 142 15.94 18.62 -119.81
CA LEU A 142 15.08 17.91 -118.86
C LEU A 142 15.68 16.57 -118.44
N ALA A 143 16.30 15.84 -119.36
CA ALA A 143 17.00 14.59 -119.04
C ALA A 143 18.16 14.84 -118.07
N VAL A 144 19.00 15.85 -118.32
CA VAL A 144 20.10 16.23 -117.40
C VAL A 144 19.59 16.60 -116.01
N LYS A 145 18.51 17.40 -115.92
CA LYS A 145 17.89 17.74 -114.63
C LYS A 145 17.32 16.52 -113.90
N LEU A 146 16.71 15.57 -114.62
CA LEU A 146 16.19 14.35 -114.04
C LEU A 146 17.32 13.49 -113.44
N THR A 147 18.45 13.36 -114.14
CA THR A 147 19.63 12.62 -113.64
C THR A 147 20.26 13.30 -112.43
N GLN A 148 20.32 14.65 -112.40
CA GLN A 148 20.82 15.39 -111.25
C GLN A 148 19.94 15.19 -110.02
N ASN A 149 18.62 15.34 -110.17
CA ASN A 149 17.67 15.14 -109.09
C ASN A 149 17.69 13.69 -108.55
N GLU A 150 17.88 12.70 -109.43
CA GLU A 150 18.03 11.31 -109.02
C GLU A 150 19.31 11.08 -108.21
N GLY A 151 20.43 11.73 -108.58
CA GLY A 151 21.67 11.71 -107.80
C GLY A 151 21.50 12.28 -106.39
N GLU A 152 20.81 13.42 -106.27
CA GLU A 152 20.47 14.03 -104.97
C GLU A 152 19.56 13.11 -104.14
N LEU A 153 18.56 12.48 -104.76
CA LEU A 153 17.66 11.54 -104.09
C LEU A 153 18.38 10.28 -103.59
N ILE A 154 19.34 9.74 -104.36
CA ILE A 154 20.17 8.61 -103.94
C ILE A 154 21.04 8.99 -102.73
N GLN A 155 21.62 10.19 -102.74
CA GLN A 155 22.41 10.69 -101.63
C GLN A 155 21.56 10.91 -100.37
N GLU A 156 20.38 11.53 -100.51
CA GLU A 156 19.43 11.72 -99.40
C GLU A 156 18.99 10.37 -98.82
N LYS A 157 18.67 9.38 -99.67
CA LYS A 157 18.33 8.02 -99.26
C LYS A 157 19.45 7.35 -98.46
N TYR A 158 20.71 7.56 -98.85
CA TYR A 158 21.86 7.03 -98.12
C TYR A 158 21.95 7.64 -96.71
N GLU A 159 21.84 8.97 -96.59
CA GLU A 159 21.88 9.66 -95.30
C GLU A 159 20.67 9.30 -94.41
N VAL A 160 19.46 9.19 -94.98
CA VAL A 160 18.26 8.72 -94.26
C VAL A 160 18.44 7.29 -93.74
N LYS A 161 19.00 6.39 -94.55
CA LYS A 161 19.30 5.01 -94.12
C LYS A 161 20.32 4.97 -92.99
N LYS A 162 21.36 5.80 -93.07
CA LYS A 162 22.37 5.96 -92.03
C LYS A 162 21.75 6.48 -90.71
N LEU A 163 20.89 7.50 -90.80
CA LEU A 163 20.18 8.05 -89.64
C LEU A 163 19.21 7.04 -89.02
N ALA A 164 18.48 6.28 -89.84
CA ALA A 164 17.58 5.22 -89.35
C ALA A 164 18.33 4.13 -88.57
N ASN A 165 19.54 3.75 -89.02
CA ASN A 165 20.39 2.81 -88.29
C ASN A 165 20.85 3.38 -86.94
N PHE A 166 21.26 4.66 -86.88
CA PHE A 166 21.62 5.29 -85.62
C PHE A 166 20.44 5.39 -84.66
N LEU A 167 19.25 5.75 -85.15
CA LEU A 167 18.03 5.78 -84.33
C LEU A 167 17.67 4.39 -83.78
N LYS A 168 17.78 3.35 -84.62
CA LYS A 168 17.55 1.97 -84.19
C LYS A 168 18.54 1.56 -83.08
N GLN A 169 19.83 1.83 -83.27
CA GLN A 169 20.85 1.52 -82.28
C GLN A 169 20.60 2.26 -80.96
N ALA A 170 20.37 3.57 -81.01
CA ALA A 170 20.07 4.38 -79.84
C ALA A 170 18.81 3.90 -79.10
N SER A 171 17.77 3.45 -79.82
CA SER A 171 16.56 2.91 -79.22
C SER A 171 16.79 1.58 -78.49
N GLU A 172 17.60 0.69 -79.05
CA GLU A 172 17.96 -0.60 -78.42
C GLU A 172 18.87 -0.39 -77.20
N ASP A 173 19.82 0.54 -77.28
CA ASP A 173 20.70 0.86 -76.15
C ASP A 173 19.92 1.51 -75.00
N ALA A 174 18.99 2.44 -75.30
CA ALA A 174 18.09 3.01 -74.30
C ALA A 174 17.20 1.93 -73.65
N LYS A 175 16.68 0.99 -74.44
CA LYS A 175 15.85 -0.12 -73.93
C LYS A 175 16.64 -1.04 -73.01
N LYS A 176 17.89 -1.35 -73.35
CA LYS A 176 18.79 -2.14 -72.49
C LYS A 176 19.07 -1.44 -71.18
N LEU A 177 19.40 -0.14 -71.21
CA LEU A 177 19.67 0.65 -70.03
C LEU A 177 18.45 0.69 -69.09
N VAL A 178 17.26 0.96 -69.63
CA VAL A 178 16.02 0.97 -68.84
C VAL A 178 15.74 -0.39 -68.19
N ASN A 179 15.94 -1.49 -68.92
CA ASN A 179 15.72 -2.82 -68.37
C ASN A 179 16.74 -3.18 -67.29
N GLN A 180 18.01 -2.79 -67.47
CA GLN A 180 19.06 -2.98 -66.48
C GLN A 180 18.76 -2.19 -65.20
N GLU A 181 18.42 -0.91 -65.32
CA GLU A 181 18.07 -0.06 -64.17
C GLU A 181 16.83 -0.59 -63.44
N ARG A 182 15.82 -1.04 -64.19
CA ARG A 182 14.65 -1.68 -63.61
C ARG A 182 15.01 -2.95 -62.84
N SER A 183 15.94 -3.75 -63.34
CA SER A 183 16.40 -4.96 -62.64
C SER A 183 17.16 -4.63 -61.35
N PHE A 184 18.01 -3.59 -61.37
CA PHE A 184 18.71 -3.11 -60.17
C PHE A 184 17.74 -2.58 -59.12
N ALA A 185 16.81 -1.72 -59.53
CA ALA A 185 15.78 -1.19 -58.63
C ALA A 185 14.93 -2.32 -58.00
N CYS A 186 14.54 -3.33 -58.80
CA CYS A 186 13.82 -4.49 -58.26
C CYS A 186 14.66 -5.28 -57.23
N ALA A 187 15.95 -5.49 -57.49
CA ALA A 187 16.84 -6.19 -56.57
C ALA A 187 17.04 -5.40 -55.25
N GLU A 188 17.21 -4.08 -55.34
CA GLU A 188 17.35 -3.21 -54.17
C GLU A 188 16.06 -3.17 -53.33
N ILE A 189 14.89 -3.08 -53.97
CA ILE A 189 13.59 -3.15 -53.29
C ILE A 189 13.42 -4.48 -52.55
N GLU A 190 13.72 -5.61 -53.19
CA GLU A 190 13.60 -6.92 -52.54
C GLU A 190 14.61 -7.09 -51.39
N SER A 191 15.83 -6.56 -51.54
CA SER A 191 16.81 -6.51 -50.45
C SER A 191 16.28 -5.69 -49.26
N ALA A 192 15.75 -4.49 -49.50
CA ALA A 192 15.16 -3.64 -48.47
C ALA A 192 13.96 -4.31 -47.76
N LYS A 193 13.07 -4.97 -48.52
CA LYS A 193 11.95 -5.75 -47.94
C LYS A 193 12.45 -6.89 -47.05
N ALA A 194 13.52 -7.59 -47.44
CA ALA A 194 14.09 -8.66 -46.62
C ALA A 194 14.68 -8.13 -45.31
N VAL A 195 15.27 -6.93 -45.31
CA VAL A 195 15.73 -6.25 -44.09
C VAL A 195 14.55 -5.89 -43.19
N VAL A 196 13.51 -5.26 -43.74
CA VAL A 196 12.30 -4.88 -42.99
C VAL A 196 11.65 -6.10 -42.35
N ARG A 197 11.53 -7.21 -43.10
CA ARG A 197 11.02 -8.47 -42.56
C ARG A 197 11.83 -8.98 -41.37
N ARG A 198 13.16 -9.02 -41.48
CA ARG A 198 14.03 -9.46 -40.38
C ARG A 198 13.90 -8.59 -39.14
N ILE A 199 13.78 -7.27 -39.33
CA ILE A 199 13.55 -6.34 -38.22
C ILE A 199 12.18 -6.61 -37.58
N GLY A 200 11.13 -6.81 -38.39
CA GLY A 200 9.80 -7.18 -37.89
C GLY A 200 9.82 -8.48 -37.07
N GLU A 201 10.41 -9.55 -37.62
CA GLU A 201 10.55 -10.84 -36.93
C GLU A 201 11.33 -10.71 -35.60
N ALA A 202 12.40 -9.89 -35.58
CA ALA A 202 13.18 -9.64 -34.36
C ALA A 202 12.41 -8.82 -33.31
N LEU A 203 11.59 -7.85 -33.73
CA LEU A 203 10.74 -7.07 -32.83
C LEU A 203 9.63 -7.94 -32.23
N ASP A 204 8.98 -8.77 -33.05
CA ASP A 204 7.94 -9.70 -32.58
C ASP A 204 8.51 -10.70 -31.57
N GLU A 205 9.72 -11.23 -31.81
CA GLU A 205 10.40 -12.13 -30.86
C GLU A 205 10.79 -11.40 -29.57
N GLN A 206 11.30 -10.17 -29.66
CA GLN A 206 11.60 -9.36 -28.48
C GLN A 206 10.35 -9.07 -27.65
N GLU A 207 9.22 -8.75 -28.29
CA GLU A 207 7.95 -8.54 -27.60
C GLU A 207 7.51 -9.83 -26.88
N ARG A 208 7.62 -10.99 -27.53
CA ARG A 208 7.30 -12.28 -26.90
C ARG A 208 8.18 -12.59 -25.71
N ILE A 209 9.49 -12.42 -25.81
CA ILE A 209 10.44 -12.61 -24.70
C ILE A 209 10.12 -11.65 -23.55
N SER A 210 9.78 -10.40 -23.85
CA SER A 210 9.45 -9.38 -22.84
C SER A 210 8.15 -9.73 -22.10
N VAL A 211 7.14 -10.21 -22.83
CA VAL A 211 5.86 -10.67 -22.24
C VAL A 211 6.05 -11.92 -21.39
N THR A 212 6.89 -12.87 -21.82
CA THR A 212 7.13 -14.10 -21.05
C THR A 212 7.99 -13.84 -19.81
N SER A 213 9.06 -13.04 -19.90
CA SER A 213 9.87 -12.68 -18.72
C SER A 213 9.05 -11.88 -17.72
N GLY A 214 8.30 -10.86 -18.16
CA GLY A 214 7.46 -10.06 -17.27
C GLY A 214 6.37 -10.89 -16.58
N LYS A 215 5.80 -11.88 -17.28
CA LYS A 215 4.83 -12.81 -16.69
C LYS A 215 5.47 -13.74 -15.67
N GLN A 216 6.65 -14.29 -15.97
CA GLN A 216 7.38 -15.18 -15.07
C GLN A 216 7.85 -14.44 -13.81
N GLU A 217 8.42 -13.24 -13.95
CA GLU A 217 8.82 -12.38 -12.82
C GLU A 217 7.62 -12.01 -11.94
N MET A 218 6.46 -11.72 -12.55
CA MET A 218 5.24 -11.44 -11.80
C MET A 218 4.71 -12.67 -11.07
N GLU A 219 4.81 -13.86 -11.67
CA GLU A 219 4.41 -15.12 -11.05
C GLU A 219 5.33 -15.48 -9.87
N GLU A 220 6.65 -15.37 -10.04
CA GLU A 220 7.64 -15.54 -8.97
C GLU A 220 7.41 -14.54 -7.82
N MET A 221 7.16 -13.26 -8.12
CA MET A 221 6.84 -12.25 -7.11
C MET A 221 5.54 -12.59 -6.35
N VAL A 222 4.53 -13.10 -7.04
CA VAL A 222 3.27 -13.53 -6.40
C VAL A 222 3.53 -14.69 -5.45
N GLU A 223 4.34 -15.67 -5.83
CA GLU A 223 4.74 -16.78 -4.96
C GLU A 223 5.51 -16.29 -3.72
N GLU A 224 6.49 -15.41 -3.88
CA GLU A 224 7.24 -14.81 -2.77
C GLU A 224 6.32 -14.06 -1.79
N ILE A 225 5.39 -13.25 -2.31
CA ILE A 225 4.41 -12.53 -1.48
C ILE A 225 3.54 -13.53 -0.70
N GLN A 226 3.10 -14.62 -1.33
CA GLN A 226 2.32 -15.65 -0.67
C GLN A 226 3.13 -16.36 0.43
N GLN A 227 4.40 -16.68 0.18
CA GLN A 227 5.28 -17.28 1.18
C GLN A 227 5.52 -16.33 2.36
N ALA A 228 5.81 -15.06 2.10
CA ALA A 228 5.99 -14.04 3.14
C ALA A 228 4.73 -13.88 4.00
N ARG A 229 3.53 -13.91 3.39
CA ARG A 229 2.26 -13.90 4.12
C ARG A 229 2.10 -15.14 5.00
N ARG A 230 2.44 -16.33 4.50
CA ARG A 230 2.38 -17.59 5.27
C ARG A 230 3.33 -17.57 6.46
N ILE A 231 4.57 -17.13 6.27
CA ILE A 231 5.57 -17.00 7.35
C ILE A 231 5.06 -16.02 8.42
N ARG A 232 4.57 -14.85 7.99
CA ARG A 232 4.00 -13.85 8.91
C ARG A 232 2.85 -14.42 9.73
N LEU A 233 1.93 -15.15 9.10
CA LEU A 233 0.80 -15.80 9.79
C LEU A 233 1.23 -16.91 10.75
N LEU A 234 2.30 -17.65 10.45
CA LEU A 234 2.82 -18.68 11.34
C LEU A 234 3.57 -18.12 12.53
N HIS A 235 4.22 -16.96 12.39
CA HIS A 235 5.09 -16.40 13.44
C HIS A 235 4.40 -15.36 14.32
N HIS A 236 3.36 -14.68 13.82
CA HIS A 236 2.62 -13.68 14.60
C HIS A 236 1.89 -14.27 15.82
N PRO A 237 1.13 -15.38 15.72
CA PRO A 237 0.46 -15.99 16.87
C PRO A 237 1.45 -16.51 17.92
N ARG A 238 2.59 -17.04 17.48
CA ARG A 238 3.59 -17.66 18.38
C ARG A 238 4.23 -16.62 19.31
N LYS A 239 4.64 -15.47 18.77
CA LYS A 239 5.25 -14.40 19.57
C LYS A 239 4.26 -13.77 20.57
N VAL A 240 2.99 -13.62 20.17
CA VAL A 240 1.94 -13.10 21.07
C VAL A 240 1.66 -14.08 22.21
N MET A 241 1.52 -15.37 21.91
CA MET A 241 1.30 -16.42 22.91
C MET A 241 2.46 -16.49 23.93
N ASP A 242 3.71 -16.45 23.47
CA ASP A 242 4.88 -16.49 24.35
C ASP A 242 4.89 -15.29 25.32
N MET A 243 4.62 -14.08 24.82
CA MET A 243 4.51 -12.88 25.66
C MET A 243 3.34 -12.96 26.66
N GLU A 244 2.21 -13.56 26.27
CA GLU A 244 1.06 -13.76 27.17
C GLU A 244 1.36 -14.78 28.28
N HIS A 245 2.17 -15.80 28.00
CA HIS A 245 2.66 -16.74 29.01
C HIS A 245 3.60 -16.05 30.00
N GLU A 246 4.55 -15.25 29.51
CA GLU A 246 5.46 -14.47 30.36
C GLU A 246 4.71 -13.46 31.24
N LEU A 247 3.74 -12.73 30.69
CA LEU A 247 2.90 -11.80 31.46
C LEU A 247 2.12 -12.49 32.57
N ARG A 248 1.61 -13.70 32.31
CA ARG A 248 0.92 -14.50 33.33
C ARG A 248 1.88 -14.92 34.45
N ALA A 249 3.09 -15.37 34.11
CA ALA A 249 4.10 -15.74 35.09
C ALA A 249 4.50 -14.54 35.98
N LEU A 250 4.72 -13.36 35.38
CA LEU A 250 5.04 -12.14 36.12
C LEU A 250 3.91 -11.70 37.06
N ARG A 251 2.65 -11.78 36.61
CA ARG A 251 1.49 -11.47 37.46
C ARG A 251 1.40 -12.39 38.67
N LEU A 252 1.64 -13.69 38.49
CA LEU A 252 1.67 -14.66 39.60
C LEU A 252 2.78 -14.31 40.60
N GLN A 253 4.00 -14.01 40.12
CA GLN A 253 5.10 -13.61 41.01
C GLN A 253 4.82 -12.32 41.77
N ILE A 254 4.21 -11.32 41.13
CA ILE A 254 3.82 -10.07 41.81
C ILE A 254 2.79 -10.37 42.90
N GLN A 255 1.80 -11.21 42.61
CA GLN A 255 0.79 -11.61 43.58
C GLN A 255 1.42 -12.31 44.79
N GLU A 256 2.30 -13.29 44.56
CA GLU A 256 3.03 -13.98 45.63
C GLU A 256 3.89 -13.03 46.47
N LYS A 257 4.68 -12.18 45.82
CA LYS A 257 5.52 -11.19 46.51
C LYS A 257 4.70 -10.18 47.30
N SER A 258 3.55 -9.74 46.77
CA SER A 258 2.66 -8.82 47.47
C SER A 258 2.05 -9.47 48.73
N ALA A 259 1.63 -10.74 48.65
CA ALA A 259 1.12 -11.48 49.80
C ALA A 259 2.20 -11.65 50.88
N PHE A 260 3.44 -11.93 50.48
CA PHE A 260 4.56 -12.00 51.41
C PHE A 260 4.88 -10.66 52.07
N SER A 261 4.85 -9.56 51.30
CA SER A 261 5.06 -8.21 51.83
C SER A 261 4.03 -7.83 52.89
N VAL A 262 2.75 -8.16 52.68
CA VAL A 262 1.69 -7.91 53.67
C VAL A 262 1.93 -8.72 54.95
N LYS A 263 2.35 -9.98 54.84
CA LYS A 263 2.69 -10.82 56.01
C LYS A 263 3.81 -10.20 56.84
N ILE A 264 4.91 -9.77 56.20
CA ILE A 264 6.02 -9.10 56.89
C ILE A 264 5.56 -7.80 57.55
N GLN A 265 4.74 -6.99 56.87
CA GLN A 265 4.20 -5.77 57.46
C GLN A 265 3.38 -6.04 58.73
N GLN A 266 2.57 -7.11 58.73
CA GLN A 266 1.82 -7.53 59.91
C GLN A 266 2.75 -7.97 61.05
N GLU A 267 3.75 -8.80 60.78
CA GLU A 267 4.75 -9.22 61.78
C GLU A 267 5.51 -8.03 62.37
N LEU A 268 5.91 -7.06 61.54
CA LEU A 268 6.57 -5.83 62.00
C LEU A 268 5.65 -4.98 62.90
N THR A 269 4.36 -4.91 62.60
CA THR A 269 3.41 -4.20 63.47
C THR A 269 3.23 -4.90 64.82
N LEU A 270 3.18 -6.23 64.85
CA LEU A 270 3.08 -6.99 66.09
C LEU A 270 4.34 -6.83 66.95
N ASN A 271 5.53 -6.88 66.34
CA ASN A 271 6.79 -6.66 67.06
C ASN A 271 6.87 -5.27 67.69
N LYS A 272 6.40 -4.21 66.99
CA LYS A 272 6.35 -2.86 67.57
C LYS A 272 5.42 -2.79 68.78
N LEU A 273 4.23 -3.38 68.69
CA LEU A 273 3.27 -3.39 69.80
C LEU A 273 3.81 -4.17 71.02
N ALA A 274 4.53 -5.26 70.79
CA ALA A 274 5.17 -6.02 71.86
C ALA A 274 6.25 -5.21 72.59
N GLU A 275 7.04 -4.41 71.88
CA GLU A 275 8.02 -3.49 72.50
C GLU A 275 7.33 -2.35 73.27
N ASP A 276 6.28 -1.74 72.72
CA ASP A 276 5.51 -0.69 73.40
C ASP A 276 4.88 -1.19 74.70
N ASN A 277 4.38 -2.44 74.71
CA ASN A 277 3.80 -3.05 75.90
C ASN A 277 4.83 -3.29 77.03
N LYS A 278 6.11 -3.55 76.72
CA LYS A 278 7.17 -3.75 77.74
C LYS A 278 7.45 -2.48 78.56
N LEU A 279 7.13 -1.32 78.00
CA LEU A 279 7.37 -0.02 78.63
C LEU A 279 6.22 0.45 79.52
N SER A 280 5.12 -0.32 79.60
CA SER A 280 3.91 0.06 80.35
C SER A 280 3.95 -0.38 81.81
N LEU A 281 3.31 0.40 82.69
CA LEU A 281 3.16 0.13 84.13
C LEU A 281 2.07 -0.92 84.44
N TYR A 282 1.29 -1.31 83.43
CA TYR A 282 0.18 -2.25 83.54
C TYR A 282 0.30 -3.33 82.45
N ALA A 283 -0.10 -4.56 82.78
CA ALA A 283 -0.16 -5.68 81.85
C ALA A 283 -1.58 -6.20 81.67
N LEU A 284 -1.82 -6.83 80.53
CA LEU A 284 -2.98 -7.69 80.30
C LEU A 284 -2.63 -9.13 80.65
N GLU A 285 -3.46 -9.74 81.48
CA GLU A 285 -3.37 -11.15 81.84
C GLU A 285 -4.54 -11.93 81.20
N ASP A 286 -4.34 -13.24 81.07
CA ASP A 286 -5.23 -14.25 80.48
C ASP A 286 -5.14 -14.41 78.96
N SER A 287 -5.74 -15.48 78.44
CA SER A 287 -5.68 -15.85 77.01
C SER A 287 -6.42 -14.83 76.13
N GLU A 288 -5.85 -14.46 74.99
CA GLU A 288 -6.43 -13.51 74.03
C GLU A 288 -7.32 -14.23 73.00
N SER A 289 -8.36 -14.94 73.46
CA SER A 289 -9.25 -15.73 72.61
C SER A 289 -10.73 -15.44 72.91
N LEU A 290 -11.60 -15.63 71.91
CA LEU A 290 -13.04 -15.47 72.09
C LEU A 290 -13.56 -16.47 73.14
N GLY A 291 -14.21 -15.96 74.18
CA GLY A 291 -14.68 -16.74 75.33
C GLY A 291 -13.76 -16.69 76.55
N SER A 292 -12.61 -16.02 76.46
CA SER A 292 -11.76 -15.69 77.60
C SER A 292 -12.20 -14.38 78.28
N ILE A 293 -11.46 -14.00 79.32
CA ILE A 293 -11.62 -12.73 80.03
C ILE A 293 -10.25 -12.09 80.11
N LEU A 294 -10.07 -10.88 79.59
CA LEU A 294 -8.85 -10.11 79.73
C LEU A 294 -8.90 -9.27 81.00
N ARG A 295 -7.85 -9.33 81.81
CA ARG A 295 -7.76 -8.59 83.07
C ARG A 295 -6.54 -7.69 83.08
N LEU A 296 -6.75 -6.42 83.42
CA LEU A 296 -5.65 -5.51 83.69
C LEU A 296 -5.05 -5.83 85.06
N LYS A 297 -3.72 -5.94 85.10
CA LYS A 297 -2.94 -6.04 86.34
C LYS A 297 -1.88 -4.94 86.42
N PRO A 298 -1.69 -4.32 87.60
CA PRO A 298 -0.52 -3.49 87.86
C PRO A 298 0.76 -4.35 87.87
N LEU A 299 1.83 -3.89 87.23
CA LEU A 299 3.11 -4.60 87.15
C LEU A 299 4.13 -4.16 88.21
N SER A 300 3.95 -2.98 88.83
CA SER A 300 4.84 -2.41 89.85
C SER A 300 4.08 -2.06 91.13
N GLU A 301 4.76 -2.05 92.28
CA GLU A 301 4.21 -1.50 93.53
C GLU A 301 3.93 0.02 93.45
N GLU A 302 4.54 0.72 92.49
CA GLU A 302 4.22 2.14 92.21
C GLU A 302 2.90 2.32 91.43
N ALA A 303 2.32 1.24 90.88
CA ALA A 303 1.10 1.32 90.10
C ALA A 303 -0.13 1.42 91.00
N MET A 304 -1.00 2.39 90.68
CA MET A 304 -2.18 2.69 91.48
C MET A 304 -3.23 1.59 91.41
N GLU A 305 -4.02 1.46 92.49
CA GLU A 305 -5.17 0.57 92.53
C GLU A 305 -6.17 0.92 91.40
N LEU A 306 -6.51 -0.09 90.59
CA LEU A 306 -7.33 0.05 89.37
C LEU A 306 -8.72 0.64 89.63
N SER A 307 -9.21 0.61 90.88
CA SER A 307 -10.46 1.22 91.32
C SER A 307 -10.46 2.76 91.25
N LYS A 308 -9.27 3.39 91.22
CA LYS A 308 -9.08 4.84 91.14
C LYS A 308 -8.74 5.33 89.72
N CYS A 309 -8.57 4.41 88.77
CA CYS A 309 -8.20 4.72 87.40
C CYS A 309 -9.43 4.87 86.51
N SER A 310 -9.37 5.77 85.53
CA SER A 310 -10.34 5.80 84.42
C SER A 310 -9.83 4.90 83.30
N ILE A 311 -10.64 3.92 82.91
CA ILE A 311 -10.26 2.86 81.97
C ILE A 311 -11.19 2.92 80.76
N GLN A 312 -10.64 2.74 79.56
CA GLN A 312 -11.45 2.64 78.35
C GLN A 312 -10.80 1.68 77.34
N TRP A 313 -11.60 0.76 76.81
CA TRP A 313 -11.17 -0.22 75.80
C TRP A 313 -11.49 0.23 74.38
N TYR A 314 -10.65 -0.19 73.44
CA TYR A 314 -10.68 0.13 72.02
C TYR A 314 -10.37 -1.11 71.18
N ARG A 315 -10.93 -1.16 69.97
CA ARG A 315 -10.52 -2.10 68.92
C ARG A 315 -9.64 -1.38 67.91
N LEU A 316 -8.53 -1.98 67.55
CA LEU A 316 -7.66 -1.47 66.49
C LEU A 316 -8.02 -2.11 65.15
N SER A 317 -8.09 -1.29 64.09
CA SER A 317 -8.32 -1.83 62.75
C SER A 317 -7.04 -2.46 62.18
N SER A 318 -7.17 -3.60 61.50
CA SER A 318 -6.07 -4.31 60.85
C SER A 318 -5.57 -3.61 59.58
N GLN A 319 -6.33 -2.64 59.05
CA GLN A 319 -6.11 -2.01 57.74
C GLN A 319 -5.84 -0.50 57.85
N CYS A 320 -6.02 0.11 59.02
CA CYS A 320 -5.88 1.56 59.22
C CYS A 320 -5.56 1.85 60.70
N SER A 321 -4.80 2.91 60.99
CA SER A 321 -4.47 3.37 62.36
C SER A 321 -5.66 3.90 63.18
N ARG A 322 -6.89 3.69 62.69
CA ARG A 322 -8.12 4.13 63.34
C ARG A 322 -8.44 3.23 64.53
N ARG A 323 -8.61 3.84 65.70
CA ARG A 323 -9.03 3.18 66.95
C ARG A 323 -10.53 3.33 67.09
N GLU A 324 -11.23 2.22 67.29
CA GLU A 324 -12.68 2.18 67.50
C GLU A 324 -12.98 2.08 68.99
N LEU A 325 -13.76 3.02 69.52
CA LEU A 325 -14.18 3.03 70.92
C LEU A 325 -15.17 1.89 71.20
N ILE A 326 -14.91 1.07 72.23
CA ILE A 326 -15.87 0.07 72.71
C ILE A 326 -16.77 0.71 73.76
N SER A 327 -17.96 1.16 73.34
CA SER A 327 -18.89 1.87 74.22
C SER A 327 -19.30 1.03 75.44
N GLY A 328 -19.03 1.56 76.63
CA GLY A 328 -19.37 0.94 77.92
C GLY A 328 -18.34 -0.06 78.44
N ALA A 329 -17.24 -0.31 77.71
CA ALA A 329 -16.11 -1.07 78.20
C ALA A 329 -15.14 -0.16 78.96
N ASN A 330 -15.52 0.19 80.19
CA ASN A 330 -14.79 1.12 81.06
C ASN A 330 -14.33 0.49 82.38
N LYS A 331 -14.20 -0.84 82.40
CA LYS A 331 -13.77 -1.62 83.57
C LYS A 331 -12.36 -2.15 83.36
N SER A 332 -11.69 -2.54 84.45
CA SER A 332 -10.39 -3.22 84.43
C SER A 332 -10.41 -4.61 83.79
N VAL A 333 -11.61 -5.13 83.51
CA VAL A 333 -11.83 -6.45 82.94
C VAL A 333 -12.68 -6.30 81.68
N TYR A 334 -12.29 -7.01 80.63
CA TYR A 334 -13.01 -7.05 79.37
C TYR A 334 -13.05 -8.47 78.80
N ALA A 335 -14.23 -8.94 78.40
CA ALA A 335 -14.39 -10.22 77.73
C ALA A 335 -14.53 -9.98 76.23
N PRO A 336 -13.63 -10.54 75.39
CA PRO A 336 -13.72 -10.35 73.94
C PRO A 336 -15.06 -10.83 73.37
N GLU A 337 -15.63 -10.04 72.46
CA GLU A 337 -16.87 -10.34 71.74
C GLU A 337 -16.58 -10.75 70.27
N PRO A 338 -17.56 -11.30 69.53
CA PRO A 338 -17.33 -11.75 68.16
C PRO A 338 -16.78 -10.67 67.21
N PHE A 339 -17.07 -9.38 67.44
CA PHE A 339 -16.50 -8.28 66.66
C PHE A 339 -15.02 -8.00 66.93
N ASP A 340 -14.49 -8.52 68.04
CA ASP A 340 -13.08 -8.35 68.42
C ASP A 340 -12.19 -9.41 67.75
N VAL A 341 -12.76 -10.49 67.22
CA VAL A 341 -12.01 -11.58 66.58
C VAL A 341 -11.18 -11.05 65.41
N GLY A 342 -9.89 -11.35 65.41
CA GLY A 342 -8.93 -10.86 64.42
C GLY A 342 -8.54 -9.38 64.60
N ARG A 343 -8.98 -8.72 65.68
CA ARG A 343 -8.58 -7.36 66.05
C ARG A 343 -7.62 -7.38 67.22
N ILE A 344 -6.76 -6.37 67.30
CA ILE A 344 -5.95 -6.09 68.49
C ILE A 344 -6.78 -5.19 69.40
N LEU A 345 -6.84 -5.55 70.68
CA LEU A 345 -7.53 -4.74 71.68
C LEU A 345 -6.53 -3.82 72.36
N GLN A 346 -6.94 -2.58 72.59
CA GLN A 346 -6.15 -1.58 73.28
C GLN A 346 -6.94 -1.05 74.46
N VAL A 347 -6.26 -0.80 75.57
CA VAL A 347 -6.85 -0.17 76.74
C VAL A 347 -6.04 1.04 77.15
N ASP A 348 -6.74 2.16 77.31
CA ASP A 348 -6.20 3.37 77.88
C ASP A 348 -6.53 3.42 79.36
N ILE A 349 -5.52 3.68 80.18
CA ILE A 349 -5.61 3.83 81.63
C ILE A 349 -5.15 5.24 81.97
N ILE A 350 -6.03 6.02 82.59
CA ILE A 350 -5.72 7.38 83.03
C ILE A 350 -5.66 7.41 84.56
N SER A 351 -4.50 7.75 85.10
CA SER A 351 -4.24 7.92 86.53
C SER A 351 -3.57 9.28 86.78
N HIS A 352 -4.16 10.12 87.64
CA HIS A 352 -3.64 11.47 87.97
C HIS A 352 -3.26 12.36 86.78
N GLY A 353 -3.94 12.22 85.63
CA GLY A 353 -3.66 12.98 84.41
C GLY A 353 -2.57 12.38 83.51
N GLN A 354 -1.90 11.32 83.94
CA GLN A 354 -0.99 10.53 83.10
C GLN A 354 -1.76 9.40 82.41
N LYS A 355 -1.50 9.21 81.12
CA LYS A 355 -2.13 8.18 80.29
C LYS A 355 -1.13 7.06 80.01
N SER A 356 -1.49 5.84 80.41
CA SER A 356 -0.82 4.61 80.01
C SER A 356 -1.68 3.87 78.99
N THR A 357 -1.05 3.16 78.06
CA THR A 357 -1.75 2.42 77.01
C THR A 357 -1.16 1.02 76.95
N VAL A 358 -2.04 0.02 76.96
CA VAL A 358 -1.66 -1.40 76.87
C VAL A 358 -2.44 -2.02 75.72
N THR A 359 -1.80 -2.90 74.97
CA THR A 359 -2.42 -3.63 73.86
C THR A 359 -2.30 -5.12 74.06
N THR A 360 -3.19 -5.89 73.45
CA THR A 360 -3.03 -7.35 73.36
C THR A 360 -1.80 -7.69 72.52
N ALA A 361 -1.10 -8.77 72.87
CA ALA A 361 0.10 -9.23 72.17
C ALA A 361 -0.21 -9.74 70.76
N CYS A 362 -1.39 -10.34 70.59
CA CYS A 362 -1.89 -10.87 69.34
C CYS A 362 -3.32 -10.38 69.06
N PRO A 363 -3.80 -10.52 67.81
CA PRO A 363 -5.22 -10.38 67.51
C PRO A 363 -6.03 -11.45 68.26
N VAL A 364 -7.24 -11.08 68.70
CA VAL A 364 -8.13 -12.00 69.44
C VAL A 364 -8.42 -13.22 68.56
N GLN A 365 -8.09 -14.40 69.08
CA GLN A 365 -8.27 -15.65 68.35
C GLN A 365 -9.74 -16.08 68.33
N PRO A 366 -10.22 -16.69 67.24
CA PRO A 366 -11.55 -17.28 67.20
C PRO A 366 -11.64 -18.46 68.18
N ALA A 367 -12.84 -18.69 68.73
CA ALA A 367 -13.10 -19.88 69.52
C ALA A 367 -13.12 -21.11 68.60
N VAL A 368 -12.22 -22.06 68.85
CA VAL A 368 -12.10 -23.30 68.05
C VAL A 368 -13.44 -24.04 68.02
N GLY A 369 -13.94 -24.33 66.81
CA GLY A 369 -15.19 -25.07 66.60
C GLY A 369 -16.49 -24.28 66.74
N LEU A 370 -16.43 -23.01 67.16
CA LEU A 370 -17.63 -22.16 67.31
C LEU A 370 -18.32 -21.90 65.97
N GLU A 371 -17.55 -21.68 64.90
CA GLU A 371 -18.09 -21.44 63.55
C GLU A 371 -18.93 -22.62 63.06
N SER A 372 -18.38 -23.84 63.12
CA SER A 372 -19.12 -25.07 62.79
C SER A 372 -20.37 -25.23 63.65
N TYR A 373 -20.29 -24.93 64.95
CA TYR A 373 -21.45 -24.98 65.83
C TYR A 373 -22.54 -23.98 65.43
N VAL A 374 -22.17 -22.73 65.12
CA VAL A 374 -23.12 -21.70 64.64
C VAL A 374 -23.78 -22.12 63.33
N GLU A 375 -23.04 -22.74 62.40
CA GLU A 375 -23.61 -23.30 61.16
C GLU A 375 -24.62 -24.42 61.44
N THR A 376 -24.35 -25.30 62.41
CA THR A 376 -25.33 -26.34 62.78
C THR A 376 -26.60 -25.74 63.39
N LEU A 377 -26.48 -24.67 64.18
CA LEU A 377 -27.60 -23.96 64.79
C LEU A 377 -28.44 -23.20 63.75
N SER A 378 -27.81 -22.60 62.75
CA SER A 378 -28.51 -21.87 61.69
C SER A 378 -29.42 -22.78 60.85
N ARG A 379 -29.01 -24.04 60.64
CA ARG A 379 -29.83 -25.07 59.95
C ARG A 379 -31.09 -25.46 60.72
N LYS A 380 -31.08 -25.43 62.06
CA LYS A 380 -32.22 -25.82 62.92
C LYS A 380 -33.39 -24.81 62.92
N GLY A 381 -33.18 -23.60 62.43
CA GLY A 381 -34.22 -22.57 62.27
C GLY A 381 -34.70 -21.89 63.56
N ASN A 382 -34.72 -22.60 64.69
CA ASN A 382 -34.90 -22.04 66.03
C ASN A 382 -33.95 -22.74 67.01
N SER A 383 -33.08 -21.96 67.65
CA SER A 383 -32.16 -22.45 68.67
C SER A 383 -32.61 -21.99 70.05
N GLU A 384 -32.38 -22.82 71.06
CA GLU A 384 -32.80 -22.58 72.44
C GLU A 384 -31.59 -22.66 73.38
N PHE A 385 -31.44 -21.67 74.24
CA PHE A 385 -30.35 -21.57 75.21
C PHE A 385 -30.92 -21.38 76.61
N SER A 386 -30.42 -22.15 77.57
CA SER A 386 -30.70 -21.93 78.98
C SER A 386 -29.89 -20.74 79.48
N VAL A 387 -30.55 -19.74 80.04
CA VAL A 387 -29.92 -18.50 80.51
C VAL A 387 -30.41 -18.11 81.89
N VAL A 388 -29.58 -17.41 82.65
CA VAL A 388 -29.96 -16.76 83.91
C VAL A 388 -29.94 -15.26 83.70
N ILE A 389 -30.96 -14.57 84.18
CA ILE A 389 -31.05 -13.11 84.08
C ILE A 389 -30.31 -12.51 85.28
N SER A 390 -29.17 -11.86 85.05
CA SER A 390 -28.43 -11.12 86.09
C SER A 390 -28.95 -9.69 86.26
N GLN A 391 -29.45 -9.09 85.17
CA GLN A 391 -29.95 -7.71 85.16
C GLN A 391 -31.16 -7.61 84.22
N MET A 392 -32.16 -6.82 84.62
CA MET A 392 -33.33 -6.50 83.80
C MET A 392 -33.57 -4.98 83.85
N ASN A 393 -33.64 -4.33 82.69
CA ASN A 393 -33.82 -2.87 82.56
C ASN A 393 -32.84 -2.04 83.42
N GLY A 394 -31.56 -2.45 83.44
CA GLY A 394 -30.52 -1.75 84.20
C GLY A 394 -30.50 -2.02 85.72
N ARG A 395 -31.42 -2.83 86.25
CA ARG A 395 -31.45 -3.19 87.67
C ARG A 395 -31.07 -4.65 87.90
N ASN A 396 -30.33 -4.91 88.97
CA ASN A 396 -29.92 -6.26 89.34
C ASN A 396 -31.16 -7.15 89.56
N TYR A 397 -31.16 -8.32 88.94
CA TYR A 397 -32.23 -9.28 89.04
C TYR A 397 -31.79 -10.39 89.99
N THR A 398 -32.40 -10.46 91.17
CA THR A 398 -31.93 -11.31 92.28
C THR A 398 -32.29 -12.79 92.10
N SER A 399 -33.13 -13.15 91.14
CA SER A 399 -33.59 -14.53 90.93
C SER A 399 -32.66 -15.30 90.00
N HIS A 400 -32.01 -16.34 90.52
CA HIS A 400 -31.15 -17.27 89.79
C HIS A 400 -31.94 -18.35 89.01
N SER A 401 -33.19 -18.06 88.63
CA SER A 401 -34.02 -19.04 87.92
C SER A 401 -33.60 -19.18 86.46
N ALA A 402 -33.56 -20.43 85.97
CA ALA A 402 -33.31 -20.73 84.58
C ALA A 402 -34.45 -20.21 83.69
N HIS A 403 -34.08 -19.49 82.64
CA HIS A 403 -34.95 -18.99 81.58
C HIS A 403 -34.51 -19.62 80.25
N LEU A 404 -35.41 -19.63 79.29
CA LEU A 404 -35.16 -20.12 77.94
C LEU A 404 -35.07 -18.92 76.99
N LEU A 405 -33.90 -18.71 76.40
CA LEU A 405 -33.69 -17.77 75.32
C LEU A 405 -33.79 -18.51 73.99
N ARG A 406 -34.81 -18.17 73.20
CA ARG A 406 -35.01 -18.68 71.86
C ARG A 406 -34.53 -17.67 70.83
N VAL A 407 -33.59 -18.08 70.00
CA VAL A 407 -33.06 -17.33 68.87
C VAL A 407 -33.59 -17.97 67.58
N GLY A 408 -34.56 -17.34 66.95
CA GLY A 408 -35.18 -17.79 65.70
C GLY A 408 -34.73 -16.96 64.51
N LYS A 409 -35.18 -17.32 63.30
CA LYS A 409 -34.84 -16.60 62.06
C LYS A 409 -35.34 -15.15 62.00
N MET A 410 -36.48 -14.84 62.64
CA MET A 410 -37.12 -13.52 62.54
C MET A 410 -37.20 -12.75 63.87
N ARG A 411 -36.98 -13.42 65.00
CA ARG A 411 -37.21 -12.86 66.33
C ARG A 411 -36.42 -13.57 67.42
N MET A 412 -36.21 -12.87 68.53
CA MET A 412 -35.74 -13.44 69.79
C MET A 412 -36.89 -13.45 70.82
N LYS A 413 -36.93 -14.49 71.66
CA LYS A 413 -37.93 -14.64 72.73
C LYS A 413 -37.27 -15.14 74.00
N LEU A 414 -37.54 -14.47 75.12
CA LEU A 414 -37.15 -14.90 76.46
C LEU A 414 -38.39 -15.39 77.22
N SER A 415 -38.31 -16.57 77.83
CA SER A 415 -39.42 -17.15 78.60
C SER A 415 -38.97 -17.87 79.86
N LYS A 416 -39.85 -17.93 80.87
CA LYS A 416 -39.70 -18.78 82.06
C LYS A 416 -40.84 -19.80 82.05
N GLY A 417 -40.54 -21.04 81.66
CA GLY A 417 -41.57 -22.03 81.33
C GLY A 417 -42.52 -21.50 80.24
N TRP A 418 -43.82 -21.62 80.48
CA TRP A 418 -44.89 -21.10 79.62
C TRP A 418 -44.99 -19.55 79.55
N ILE A 419 -44.41 -18.83 80.51
CA ILE A 419 -44.54 -17.36 80.60
C ILE A 419 -43.50 -16.68 79.70
N THR A 420 -43.96 -15.83 78.77
CA THR A 420 -43.07 -14.99 77.95
C THR A 420 -42.67 -13.74 78.74
N LYS A 421 -41.37 -13.48 78.88
CA LYS A 421 -40.82 -12.29 79.54
C LYS A 421 -40.59 -11.14 78.56
N ALA A 422 -40.02 -11.46 77.41
CA ALA A 422 -39.77 -10.51 76.32
C ALA A 422 -39.83 -11.24 74.98
N ARG A 423 -40.23 -10.53 73.92
CA ARG A 423 -40.31 -11.07 72.56
C ARG A 423 -40.26 -9.92 71.56
N ASP A 424 -39.23 -9.90 70.73
CA ASP A 424 -39.01 -8.85 69.75
C ASP A 424 -38.51 -9.42 68.42
N ALA A 425 -38.99 -8.85 67.32
CA ALA A 425 -38.47 -9.10 65.98
C ALA A 425 -37.15 -8.36 65.77
N TYR A 426 -36.28 -8.88 64.89
CA TYR A 426 -35.03 -8.19 64.58
C TYR A 426 -35.30 -6.84 63.91
N SER A 427 -34.69 -5.78 64.44
CA SER A 427 -34.82 -4.41 63.96
C SER A 427 -33.45 -3.74 63.96
N SER A 428 -33.07 -3.11 62.84
CA SER A 428 -31.76 -2.48 62.64
C SER A 428 -31.54 -1.23 63.49
N THR A 429 -32.59 -0.59 63.99
CA THR A 429 -32.51 0.71 64.68
C THR A 429 -32.73 0.62 66.19
N SER A 430 -33.41 -0.42 66.68
CA SER A 430 -33.86 -0.49 68.07
C SER A 430 -33.37 -1.71 68.85
N MET A 431 -32.86 -2.74 68.16
CA MET A 431 -32.39 -3.96 68.81
C MET A 431 -30.87 -3.96 68.92
N GLN A 432 -30.37 -4.18 70.14
CA GLN A 432 -28.95 -4.37 70.39
C GLN A 432 -28.75 -5.70 71.10
N ALA A 433 -27.88 -6.54 70.55
CA ALA A 433 -27.39 -7.75 71.17
C ALA A 433 -25.88 -7.65 71.27
N ILE A 434 -25.38 -7.47 72.48
CA ILE A 434 -23.96 -7.30 72.78
C ILE A 434 -23.65 -8.30 73.90
N LEU A 435 -22.53 -9.01 73.76
CA LEU A 435 -22.07 -9.91 74.82
C LEU A 435 -21.29 -9.06 75.84
N ARG A 436 -21.89 -8.85 77.00
CA ARG A 436 -21.23 -8.16 78.12
C ARG A 436 -21.16 -9.11 79.30
N PHE A 437 -19.97 -9.25 79.87
CA PHE A 437 -19.80 -9.90 81.16
C PHE A 437 -19.98 -8.88 82.28
N ASN A 438 -20.94 -9.15 83.17
CA ASN A 438 -20.99 -8.52 84.48
C ASN A 438 -20.21 -9.43 85.44
N ASN A 439 -19.11 -8.94 85.99
CA ASN A 439 -18.45 -9.62 87.10
C ASN A 439 -19.41 -9.65 88.30
N TYR A 440 -19.55 -10.83 88.91
CA TYR A 440 -19.88 -10.92 90.33
C TYR A 440 -18.64 -10.58 91.14
#